data_AF-A0A9P4SEK8-F1
#
_entry.id   AF-A0A9P4SEK8-F1
#
_cell.length_a   1.000
_cell.length_b   1.000
_cell.length_c   1.000
_cell.angle_alpha   90.00
_cell.angle_beta   90.00
_cell.angle_gamma   90.00
#
_symmetry.space_group_name_H-M   'P 1'
#
loop_
_entity.id
_entity.type
_entity.pdbx_description
1 polymer ?
#
loop_
_entity_poly.entity_id
_entity_poly.type
_entity_poly.pdbx_seq_one_letter_code
_entity_poly.pdbx_strand_id
1 'polypeptide(L)'
;MSWQQYVDQSLVGSGNVDKAAIFNSEGNSVWATSPGFQVSPKEMEEIVAAYNDKGDDTGVKQVQSTGLHVAGERFVVLKADERSLYGKKVRFFYRVFSRFSSALEILPFNHPVTRNFRSFYLPGVHTLQGKEGIVIVKTTQAILVTHYPEHVQPGSAANTVEQLGDYLISVGY
;
A
#
# COMPACT_ATOMS: atom_id res chain seq x y z
N MET A 1 -6.24 11.86 -27.09
CA MET A 1 -6.66 12.08 -25.69
C MET A 1 -5.43 11.96 -24.82
N SER A 2 -5.21 12.86 -23.87
CA SER A 2 -4.03 12.83 -23.00
C SER A 2 -4.29 11.99 -21.76
N TRP A 3 -3.29 11.24 -21.28
CA TRP A 3 -3.38 10.43 -20.06
C TRP A 3 -3.86 11.23 -18.84
N GLN A 4 -3.50 12.50 -18.79
CA GLN A 4 -3.93 13.43 -17.75
C GLN A 4 -5.46 13.60 -17.69
N GLN A 5 -6.17 13.56 -18.83
CA GLN A 5 -7.64 13.66 -18.82
C GLN A 5 -8.29 12.46 -18.13
N TYR A 6 -7.74 11.25 -18.28
CA TYR A 6 -8.27 10.08 -17.56
C TYR A 6 -8.07 10.21 -16.06
N VAL A 7 -6.91 10.72 -15.62
CA VAL A 7 -6.65 10.98 -14.20
C VAL A 7 -7.60 12.04 -13.66
N ASP A 8 -7.74 13.18 -14.35
CA ASP A 8 -8.50 14.31 -13.82
C ASP A 8 -10.02 14.13 -13.95
N GLN A 9 -10.51 13.53 -15.03
CA GLN A 9 -11.95 13.40 -15.29
C GLN A 9 -12.52 12.04 -14.86
N SER A 10 -11.84 10.94 -15.20
CA SER A 10 -12.38 9.59 -14.95
C SER A 10 -12.07 9.09 -13.54
N LEU A 11 -10.92 9.48 -12.97
CA LEU A 11 -10.53 9.08 -11.62
C LEU A 11 -10.88 10.16 -10.59
N VAL A 12 -10.15 11.28 -10.58
CA VAL A 12 -10.35 12.35 -9.58
C VAL A 12 -11.73 13.00 -9.72
N GLY A 13 -12.18 13.23 -10.96
CA GLY A 13 -13.49 13.79 -11.27
C GLY A 13 -14.67 12.90 -10.87
N SER A 14 -14.44 11.60 -10.62
CA SER A 14 -15.51 10.70 -10.16
C SER A 14 -15.96 10.96 -8.72
N GLY A 15 -15.12 11.61 -7.91
CA GLY A 15 -15.34 11.79 -6.47
C GLY A 15 -15.09 10.54 -5.61
N ASN A 16 -14.74 9.40 -6.22
CA ASN A 16 -14.41 8.15 -5.51
C ASN A 16 -12.90 7.99 -5.23
N VAL A 17 -12.06 8.80 -5.87
CA VAL A 17 -10.60 8.72 -5.80
C VAL A 17 -10.10 10.15 -5.62
N ASP A 18 -9.23 10.41 -4.63
CA ASP A 18 -8.66 11.75 -4.43
C ASP A 18 -7.36 11.93 -5.20
N LYS A 19 -6.60 10.84 -5.38
CA LYS A 19 -5.29 10.85 -6.02
C LYS A 19 -5.13 9.66 -6.95
N ALA A 20 -4.50 9.88 -8.08
CA ALA A 20 -4.21 8.84 -9.05
C ALA A 20 -2.95 9.13 -9.85
N ALA A 21 -2.24 8.08 -10.24
CA ALA A 21 -1.13 8.12 -11.18
C ALA A 21 -1.27 6.98 -12.19
N ILE A 22 -0.80 7.22 -13.40
CA ILE A 22 -0.68 6.23 -14.46
C ILE A 22 0.77 6.19 -14.90
N PHE A 23 1.36 5.00 -14.92
CA PHE A 23 2.71 4.75 -15.41
C PHE A 23 2.73 3.54 -16.33
N ASN A 24 3.84 3.36 -17.05
CA ASN A 24 4.05 2.20 -17.93
C ASN A 24 4.06 0.89 -17.11
N SER A 25 3.65 -0.23 -17.72
CA SER A 25 3.71 -1.57 -17.13
C SER A 25 5.11 -2.02 -16.68
N GLU A 26 6.16 -1.38 -17.19
CA GLU A 26 7.55 -1.58 -16.78
C GLU A 26 7.97 -0.75 -15.55
N GLY A 27 7.19 0.27 -15.13
CA GLY A 27 7.53 1.12 -13.98
C GLY A 27 8.59 2.19 -14.26
N ASN A 28 9.00 2.38 -15.51
CA ASN A 28 10.09 3.30 -15.88
C ASN A 28 9.64 4.73 -16.16
N SER A 29 8.36 4.95 -16.48
CA SER A 29 7.87 6.24 -16.96
C SER A 29 6.46 6.53 -16.45
N VAL A 30 6.27 7.72 -15.87
CA VAL A 30 4.97 8.24 -15.44
C VAL A 30 4.32 8.96 -16.63
N TRP A 31 3.11 8.54 -16.98
CA TRP A 31 2.32 9.12 -18.07
C TRP A 31 1.37 10.21 -17.60
N ALA A 32 0.83 10.08 -16.39
CA ALA A 32 -0.01 11.09 -15.77
C ALA A 32 0.02 10.95 -14.24
N THR A 33 -0.18 12.06 -13.54
CA THR A 33 -0.36 12.04 -12.09
C THR A 33 -1.23 13.19 -11.62
N SER A 34 -1.99 12.94 -10.55
CA SER A 34 -2.77 13.95 -9.86
C SER A 34 -1.88 14.85 -8.99
N PRO A 35 -2.28 16.11 -8.75
CA PRO A 35 -1.54 17.00 -7.85
C PRO A 35 -1.34 16.39 -6.45
N GLY A 36 -0.10 16.43 -5.94
CA GLY A 36 0.22 15.93 -4.60
C GLY A 36 0.34 14.40 -4.48
N PHE A 37 0.37 13.69 -5.61
CA PHE A 37 0.65 12.26 -5.66
C PHE A 37 1.91 12.02 -6.50
N GLN A 38 3.04 11.79 -5.83
CA GLN A 38 4.32 11.54 -6.51
C GLN A 38 4.78 10.14 -6.15
N VAL A 39 4.70 9.23 -7.12
CA VAL A 39 5.25 7.88 -7.00
C VAL A 39 6.72 7.95 -7.43
N SER A 40 7.62 7.59 -6.51
CA SER A 40 9.05 7.56 -6.82
C SER A 40 9.40 6.39 -7.74
N PRO A 41 10.47 6.48 -8.56
CA PRO A 41 10.89 5.40 -9.44
C PRO A 41 11.11 4.06 -8.73
N LYS A 42 11.66 4.12 -7.51
CA LYS A 42 11.86 2.94 -6.67
C LYS A 42 10.54 2.25 -6.30
N GLU A 43 9.51 3.02 -5.98
CA GLU A 43 8.18 2.48 -5.66
C GLU A 43 7.50 1.87 -6.89
N MET A 44 7.72 2.45 -8.08
CA MET A 44 7.20 1.87 -9.33
C MET A 44 7.81 0.49 -9.61
N GLU A 45 9.13 0.34 -9.45
CA GLU A 45 9.80 -0.97 -9.59
C GLU A 45 9.28 -1.99 -8.56
N GLU A 46 9.06 -1.58 -7.31
CA GLU A 46 8.45 -2.45 -6.27
C GLU A 46 7.04 -2.91 -6.66
N ILE A 47 6.22 -2.02 -7.25
CA ILE A 47 4.88 -2.37 -7.74
C ILE A 47 4.95 -3.37 -8.90
N VAL A 48 5.84 -3.14 -9.86
CA VAL A 48 6.02 -4.04 -11.01
C VAL A 48 6.57 -5.39 -10.57
N ALA A 49 7.52 -5.42 -9.64
CA ALA A 49 8.01 -6.64 -9.01
C ALA A 49 6.87 -7.39 -8.29
N ALA A 50 6.00 -6.69 -7.57
CA ALA A 50 4.83 -7.29 -6.92
C ALA A 50 3.85 -7.97 -7.89
N TYR A 51 3.75 -7.47 -9.12
CA TYR A 51 2.97 -8.11 -10.18
C TYR A 51 3.69 -9.31 -10.81
N ASN A 52 5.01 -9.24 -10.95
CA ASN A 52 5.83 -10.34 -11.48
C ASN A 52 5.99 -11.49 -10.48
N ASP A 53 5.86 -11.21 -9.18
CA ASP A 53 5.75 -12.22 -8.13
C ASP A 53 4.48 -13.04 -8.35
N LYS A 54 4.66 -14.26 -8.89
CA LYS A 54 3.56 -15.21 -9.13
C LYS A 54 2.95 -15.79 -7.84
N GLY A 55 3.47 -15.38 -6.68
CA GLY A 55 3.13 -15.97 -5.39
C GLY A 55 3.88 -17.29 -5.20
N ASP A 56 4.10 -17.65 -3.94
CA ASP A 56 4.51 -19.00 -3.56
C ASP A 56 3.32 -19.96 -3.77
N ASP A 57 3.53 -21.29 -3.74
CA ASP A 57 2.47 -22.33 -3.93
C ASP A 57 1.26 -22.20 -2.97
N THR A 58 1.35 -21.30 -1.99
CA THR A 58 0.31 -20.92 -1.02
C THR A 58 -0.56 -19.72 -1.44
N GLY A 59 -0.28 -19.08 -2.59
CA GLY A 59 -1.03 -17.92 -3.08
C GLY A 59 -0.71 -16.59 -2.37
N VAL A 60 0.29 -16.59 -1.47
CA VAL A 60 0.72 -15.41 -0.74
C VAL A 60 1.86 -14.74 -1.50
N LYS A 61 1.62 -13.52 -1.98
CA LYS A 61 2.66 -12.69 -2.62
C LYS A 61 3.52 -12.00 -1.57
N GLN A 62 4.82 -11.83 -1.83
CA GLN A 62 5.74 -11.12 -0.92
C GLN A 62 5.26 -9.71 -0.57
N VAL A 63 4.54 -9.06 -1.49
CA VAL A 63 3.90 -7.76 -1.27
C VAL A 63 2.85 -7.76 -0.15
N GLN A 64 2.23 -8.91 0.18
CA GLN A 64 1.30 -9.04 1.30
C GLN A 64 2.02 -9.07 2.66
N SER A 65 3.24 -9.62 2.70
CA SER A 65 4.08 -9.70 3.91
C SER A 65 4.83 -8.40 4.19
N THR A 66 5.42 -7.79 3.16
CA THR A 66 6.22 -6.57 3.29
C THR A 66 5.35 -5.30 3.21
N GLY A 67 4.16 -5.38 2.63
CA GLY A 67 3.36 -4.21 2.26
C GLY A 67 3.91 -3.53 1.02
N LEU A 68 3.22 -2.47 0.59
CA LEU A 68 3.55 -1.67 -0.59
C LEU A 68 3.82 -0.22 -0.17
N HIS A 69 4.87 0.39 -0.71
CA HIS A 69 5.12 1.82 -0.52
C HIS A 69 4.64 2.59 -1.75
N VAL A 70 3.84 3.62 -1.53
CA VAL A 70 3.33 4.50 -2.58
C VAL A 70 3.33 5.93 -2.07
N ALA A 71 3.98 6.84 -2.78
CA ALA A 71 4.09 8.25 -2.42
C ALA A 71 4.64 8.48 -1.00
N GLY A 72 5.59 7.65 -0.56
CA GLY A 72 6.21 7.70 0.75
C GLY A 72 5.38 7.11 1.89
N GLU A 73 4.18 6.59 1.61
CA GLU A 73 3.31 5.97 2.59
C GLU A 73 3.27 4.44 2.42
N ARG A 74 3.25 3.71 3.55
CA ARG A 74 3.16 2.25 3.55
C ARG A 74 1.71 1.79 3.64
N PHE A 75 1.32 0.95 2.68
CA PHE A 75 0.02 0.30 2.59
C PHE A 75 0.18 -1.20 2.81
N VAL A 76 -0.79 -1.82 3.46
CA VAL A 76 -0.85 -3.29 3.61
C VAL A 76 -1.73 -3.82 2.50
N VAL A 77 -1.19 -4.74 1.68
CA VAL A 77 -1.93 -5.37 0.60
C VAL A 77 -2.89 -6.40 1.19
N LEU A 78 -4.19 -6.18 0.98
CA LEU A 78 -5.27 -7.06 1.44
C LEU A 78 -5.58 -8.16 0.43
N LYS A 79 -5.46 -7.82 -0.86
CA LYS A 79 -5.72 -8.75 -1.97
C LYS A 79 -4.75 -8.43 -3.09
N ALA A 80 -4.15 -9.48 -3.64
CA ALA A 80 -3.18 -9.36 -4.71
C ALA A 80 -3.50 -10.36 -5.82
N ASP A 81 -4.29 -9.93 -6.79
CA ASP A 81 -4.58 -10.69 -8.01
C ASP A 81 -3.50 -10.44 -9.07
N GLU A 82 -3.59 -11.13 -10.21
CA GLU A 82 -2.66 -10.95 -11.33
C GLU A 82 -2.72 -9.55 -11.95
N ARG A 83 -3.94 -8.97 -11.97
CA ARG A 83 -4.22 -7.66 -12.56
C ARG A 83 -4.53 -6.57 -11.55
N SER A 84 -4.97 -6.91 -10.34
CA SER A 84 -5.46 -5.94 -9.36
C SER A 84 -4.81 -6.14 -7.99
N LEU A 85 -4.30 -5.07 -7.41
CA LEU A 85 -3.80 -5.04 -6.03
C LEU A 85 -4.67 -4.07 -5.22
N TYR A 86 -5.14 -4.55 -4.08
CA TYR A 86 -5.92 -3.76 -3.14
C TYR A 86 -5.13 -3.60 -1.87
N GLY A 87 -4.83 -2.35 -1.51
CA GLY A 87 -4.09 -2.00 -0.31
C GLY A 87 -4.92 -1.14 0.62
N LYS A 88 -4.71 -1.29 1.92
CA LYS A 88 -5.30 -0.41 2.94
C LYS A 88 -4.19 0.28 3.71
N LYS A 89 -4.39 1.56 4.00
CA LYS A 89 -3.42 2.31 4.80
C LYS A 89 -3.52 1.84 6.23
N VAL A 90 -2.38 1.57 6.85
CA VAL A 90 -2.36 1.10 8.24
C VAL A 90 -1.43 1.98 9.04
N ARG A 91 -1.94 2.53 10.14
CA ARG A 91 -1.11 3.28 11.07
C ARG A 91 -0.53 2.30 12.08
N PHE A 92 0.75 1.99 11.94
CA PHE A 92 1.48 1.29 12.99
C PHE A 92 1.67 2.26 14.16
N PHE A 93 0.78 2.16 15.14
CA PHE A 93 0.99 2.82 16.42
C PHE A 93 2.00 1.99 17.21
N TYR A 94 3.29 2.25 17.03
CA TYR A 94 4.25 1.85 18.02
C TYR A 94 3.93 2.64 19.28
N ARG A 95 3.26 2.01 20.24
CA ARG A 95 3.25 2.50 21.61
C ARG A 95 4.68 2.33 22.11
N VAL A 96 5.55 3.28 21.77
CA VAL A 96 6.80 3.48 22.48
C VAL A 96 6.36 3.78 23.89
N PHE A 97 6.41 2.76 24.75
CA PHE A 97 6.33 2.97 26.18
C PHE A 97 7.59 3.78 26.52
N SER A 98 7.49 5.11 26.40
CA SER A 98 8.47 6.06 26.91
C SER A 98 8.38 6.02 28.44
N ARG A 99 8.78 4.89 29.01
CA ARG A 99 8.93 4.71 30.44
C ARG A 99 10.17 3.89 30.63
N PHE A 100 11.32 4.54 30.51
CA PHE A 100 12.54 4.33 31.28
C PHE A 100 13.64 5.19 30.63
N SER A 101 13.43 6.51 30.66
CA SER A 101 14.56 7.43 30.75
C SER A 101 14.63 7.82 32.22
N SER A 102 15.80 7.65 32.82
CA SER A 102 16.15 7.98 34.22
C SER A 102 15.87 6.87 35.25
N ALA A 103 16.83 5.97 35.40
CA ALA A 103 17.46 5.63 36.69
C ALA A 103 18.41 4.43 36.48
N LEU A 104 19.63 4.75 36.06
CA LEU A 104 20.78 3.87 36.22
C LEU A 104 21.13 3.87 37.73
N GLU A 105 20.35 3.16 38.54
CA GLU A 105 20.76 2.81 39.90
C GLU A 105 21.37 1.41 39.87
N ILE A 106 22.69 1.38 39.94
CA ILE A 106 23.49 0.18 40.10
C ILE A 106 23.42 -0.20 41.58
N LEU A 107 22.60 -1.18 41.95
CA LEU A 107 22.74 -1.85 43.23
C LEU A 107 23.31 -3.26 42.99
N PRO A 108 24.42 -3.64 43.66
CA PRO A 108 24.94 -4.99 43.58
C PRO A 108 24.13 -5.87 44.52
N PHE A 109 23.34 -6.81 43.98
CA PHE A 109 22.81 -7.89 44.81
C PHE A 109 22.83 -9.21 44.07
N ASN A 110 23.75 -10.06 44.53
CA ASN A 110 23.94 -11.44 44.16
C ASN A 110 22.73 -12.27 44.59
N HIS A 111 21.89 -12.70 43.65
CA HIS A 111 20.98 -13.84 43.85
C HIS A 111 20.68 -14.51 42.51
N PRO A 112 20.82 -15.85 42.38
CA PRO A 112 20.31 -16.55 41.21
C PRO A 112 18.78 -16.58 41.28
N VAL A 113 18.13 -15.88 40.35
CA VAL A 113 16.69 -16.03 40.11
C VAL A 113 16.54 -16.71 38.76
N THR A 114 16.37 -18.03 38.79
CA THR A 114 15.79 -18.81 37.71
C THR A 114 14.33 -18.42 37.54
N ARG A 115 14.05 -17.30 36.87
CA ARG A 115 12.69 -16.95 36.43
C ARG A 115 12.55 -17.24 34.95
N ASN A 116 11.98 -18.43 34.70
CA ASN A 116 11.00 -18.71 33.66
C ASN A 116 10.84 -17.60 32.62
N PHE A 117 11.48 -17.79 31.46
CA PHE A 117 11.10 -17.12 30.21
C PHE A 117 9.71 -17.59 29.79
N ARG A 118 8.68 -17.14 30.52
CA ARG A 118 7.32 -17.11 30.00
C ARG A 118 7.34 -16.05 28.92
N SER A 119 7.37 -16.52 27.68
CA SER A 119 6.88 -15.87 26.46
C SER A 119 6.54 -14.40 26.69
N PHE A 120 7.54 -13.53 26.46
CA PHE A 120 7.33 -12.10 26.39
C PHE A 120 6.41 -11.90 25.19
N TYR A 121 5.10 -11.77 25.47
CA TYR A 121 4.08 -11.46 24.48
C TYR A 121 4.60 -10.25 23.70
N LEU A 122 4.93 -10.45 22.42
CA LEU A 122 5.26 -9.36 21.52
C LEU A 122 4.16 -8.31 21.69
N PRO A 123 4.50 -7.02 21.88
CA PRO A 123 3.48 -5.99 22.02
C PRO A 123 2.57 -6.09 20.81
N GLY A 124 1.31 -6.46 21.06
CA GLY A 124 0.31 -6.63 20.02
C GLY A 124 0.27 -5.35 19.20
N VAL A 125 0.75 -5.43 17.97
CA VAL A 125 0.57 -4.36 17.00
C VAL A 125 -0.93 -4.35 16.73
N HIS A 126 -1.64 -3.45 17.41
CA HIS A 126 -3.00 -3.12 17.02
C HIS A 126 -2.90 -2.20 15.82
N THR A 127 -2.98 -2.80 14.64
CA THR A 127 -3.13 -2.08 13.39
C THR A 127 -4.51 -1.43 13.38
N LEU A 128 -4.56 -0.15 13.75
CA LEU A 128 -5.73 0.66 13.43
C LEU A 128 -5.75 0.77 11.91
N GLN A 129 -6.67 0.00 11.31
CA GLN A 129 -6.89 0.04 9.87
C GLN A 129 -7.33 1.46 9.54
N GLY A 130 -6.46 2.23 8.89
CA GLY A 130 -6.82 3.52 8.34
C GLY A 130 -7.98 3.31 7.36
N LYS A 131 -8.92 4.24 7.33
CA LYS A 131 -10.06 4.15 6.40
C LYS A 131 -9.66 4.48 4.96
N GLU A 132 -8.48 5.07 4.76
CA GLU A 132 -7.85 5.31 3.46
C GLU A 132 -7.24 4.01 2.88
N GLY A 133 -7.11 3.97 1.56
CA GLY A 133 -6.46 2.84 0.89
C GLY A 133 -6.09 3.15 -0.55
N ILE A 134 -5.57 2.12 -1.21
CA ILE A 134 -5.09 2.18 -2.59
C ILE A 134 -5.70 1.06 -3.40
N VAL A 135 -5.97 1.36 -4.66
CA VAL A 135 -6.36 0.37 -5.67
C VAL A 135 -5.40 0.52 -6.83
N ILE A 136 -4.74 -0.57 -7.20
CA ILE A 136 -3.81 -0.62 -8.31
C ILE A 136 -4.34 -1.63 -9.32
N VAL A 137 -4.47 -1.20 -10.57
CA VAL A 137 -4.91 -2.05 -11.68
C VAL A 137 -3.86 -2.00 -12.78
N LYS A 138 -3.41 -3.17 -13.22
CA LYS A 138 -2.49 -3.35 -14.34
C LYS A 138 -3.28 -3.65 -15.61
N THR A 139 -2.96 -2.92 -16.67
CA THR A 139 -3.42 -3.12 -18.04
C THR A 139 -2.30 -3.73 -18.88
N THR A 140 -2.43 -3.74 -20.20
CA THR A 140 -1.46 -4.38 -21.10
C THR A 140 -0.12 -3.62 -21.10
N GLN A 141 -0.19 -2.29 -21.07
CA GLN A 141 0.93 -1.37 -21.20
C GLN A 141 0.95 -0.30 -20.09
N ALA A 142 -0.09 -0.19 -19.27
CA ALA A 142 -0.17 0.79 -18.19
C ALA A 142 -0.44 0.14 -16.84
N ILE A 143 -0.10 0.86 -15.77
CA ILE A 143 -0.49 0.56 -14.41
C ILE A 143 -1.15 1.81 -13.85
N LEU A 144 -2.38 1.66 -13.40
CA LEU A 144 -3.14 2.68 -12.71
C LEU A 144 -2.94 2.49 -11.22
N VAL A 145 -2.38 3.48 -10.54
CA VAL A 145 -2.32 3.53 -9.07
C VAL A 145 -3.26 4.61 -8.62
N THR A 146 -4.17 4.25 -7.72
CA THR A 146 -5.14 5.19 -7.16
C THR A 146 -5.14 5.11 -5.65
N HIS A 147 -5.37 6.25 -5.02
CA HIS A 147 -5.60 6.37 -3.60
C HIS A 147 -7.00 6.94 -3.41
N TYR A 148 -7.73 6.35 -2.49
CA TYR A 148 -9.05 6.82 -2.11
C TYR A 148 -9.04 7.27 -0.65
N PRO A 149 -9.78 8.35 -0.33
CA PRO A 149 -9.81 8.92 1.00
C PRO A 149 -10.75 8.12 1.92
N GLU A 150 -10.67 8.38 3.22
CA GLU A 150 -11.41 7.61 4.23
C GLU A 150 -12.94 7.68 4.17
N HIS A 151 -13.48 8.71 3.51
CA HIS A 151 -14.91 8.89 3.37
C HIS A 151 -15.49 8.07 2.21
N VAL A 152 -14.65 7.52 1.32
CA VAL A 152 -15.07 6.71 0.19
C VAL A 152 -15.03 5.23 0.57
N GLN A 153 -16.06 4.49 0.16
CA GLN A 153 -16.07 3.04 0.31
C GLN A 153 -15.09 2.38 -0.68
N PRO A 154 -14.28 1.41 -0.23
CA PRO A 154 -13.31 0.73 -1.08
C PRO A 154 -13.93 0.11 -2.35
N GLY A 155 -15.17 -0.40 -2.26
CA GLY A 155 -15.87 -0.98 -3.40
C GLY A 155 -16.18 0.03 -4.51
N SER A 156 -16.59 1.24 -4.16
CA SER A 156 -16.88 2.30 -5.13
C SER A 156 -15.62 2.79 -5.85
N ALA A 157 -14.54 2.98 -5.08
CA ALA A 157 -13.22 3.31 -5.64
C ALA A 157 -12.73 2.20 -6.57
N ALA A 158 -12.75 0.94 -6.10
CA ALA A 158 -12.36 -0.23 -6.89
C ALA A 158 -13.10 -0.31 -8.22
N ASN A 159 -14.44 -0.20 -8.19
CA ASN A 159 -15.25 -0.28 -9.41
C ASN A 159 -14.88 0.81 -10.43
N THR A 160 -14.59 2.03 -9.97
CA THR A 160 -14.21 3.15 -10.85
C THR A 160 -12.88 2.87 -11.56
N VAL A 161 -11.90 2.33 -10.81
CA VAL A 161 -10.55 2.05 -11.32
C VAL A 161 -10.55 0.82 -12.24
N GLU A 162 -11.28 -0.23 -11.87
CA GLU A 162 -11.44 -1.44 -12.70
C GLU A 162 -12.14 -1.11 -14.02
N GLN A 163 -13.19 -0.27 -14.02
CA GLN A 163 -13.85 0.16 -15.25
C GLN A 163 -12.90 0.90 -16.20
N LEU A 164 -12.06 1.80 -15.66
CA LEU A 164 -11.07 2.49 -16.48
C LEU A 164 -9.98 1.53 -16.98
N GLY A 165 -9.53 0.59 -16.13
CA GLY A 165 -8.58 -0.45 -16.51
C GLY A 165 -9.11 -1.34 -17.63
N ASP A 166 -10.33 -1.84 -17.50
CA ASP A 166 -11.01 -2.66 -18.52
C ASP A 166 -11.17 -1.89 -19.84
N TYR A 167 -11.51 -0.60 -19.77
CA TYR A 167 -11.56 0.25 -20.95
C TYR A 167 -10.20 0.38 -21.63
N LEU A 168 -9.13 0.68 -20.87
CA LEU A 168 -7.78 0.79 -21.41
C LEU A 168 -7.30 -0.50 -22.06
N ILE A 169 -7.58 -1.65 -21.44
CA ILE A 169 -7.29 -2.97 -22.03
C ILE A 169 -8.07 -3.16 -23.34
N SER A 170 -9.35 -2.77 -23.36
CA SER A 170 -10.20 -2.93 -24.55
C SER A 170 -9.69 -2.14 -25.76
N VAL A 171 -9.02 -1.00 -25.53
CA VAL A 171 -8.42 -0.19 -26.59
C VAL A 171 -6.95 -0.52 -26.85
N GLY A 172 -6.41 -1.57 -26.20
CA GLY A 172 -5.06 -2.10 -26.42
C GLY A 172 -3.95 -1.47 -25.58
N TYR A 173 -4.30 -0.75 -24.52
CA TYR A 173 -3.36 -0.20 -23.54
C TYR A 173 -3.24 -1.07 -22.28
#